data_AF-A0A6J0J5F5-F1
#
_entry.id   AF-A0A6J0J5F5-F1
#
_cell.length_a   1.000
_cell.length_b   1.000
_cell.length_c   1.000
_cell.angle_alpha   90.00
_cell.angle_beta   90.00
_cell.angle_gamma   90.00
#
_symmetry.space_group_name_H-M   'P 1'
#
loop_
_entity.id
_entity.type
_entity.pdbx_description
1 polymer ?
#
loop_
_entity_poly.entity_id
_entity_poly.type
_entity_poly.pdbx_seq_one_letter_code
_entity_poly.pdbx_strand_id
1 'polypeptide(L)'
;MSGEEEAAELTIAEDLVVTKYKMGGDIANRVLRAVVEAANSGASVLCLCEKGDAMIMEETGKIFKKEKEMKKGIAFPTSISVNNCVCHFSPLKSDQDYILKDGDLVKIDLGVHVDGFIGNVAHTFVIGASKENPVLGRKADVIKAAHLCAEAALRLVKPGNQNTQVTEAWNKIAHSFHCTPIEGMLSHQLKQHVIDGEKTIIQNPSDQQKAGEFVAQFKFTVLLMPNGPMRITSGPFEPELYKSDFEVQDGELKALLQSSASRKTQKKKKKKASKNAENATTGETAEENEAGD
;
A
#
# COMPACT_ATOMS: atom_id res chain seq x y z
N MET A 1 3.17 38.05 -20.51
CA MET A 1 2.87 36.61 -20.66
C MET A 1 4.06 35.98 -21.38
N SER A 2 5.08 35.60 -20.61
CA SER A 2 6.23 34.86 -21.11
C SER A 2 5.81 33.40 -21.23
N GLY A 3 5.80 32.88 -22.45
CA GLY A 3 5.66 31.45 -22.68
C GLY A 3 6.85 30.75 -22.05
N GLU A 4 6.62 30.09 -20.92
CA GLU A 4 7.49 29.00 -20.50
C GLU A 4 7.26 27.87 -21.50
N GLU A 5 8.29 27.55 -22.28
CA GLU A 5 8.33 26.28 -23.00
C GLU A 5 8.05 25.18 -21.97
N GLU A 6 6.94 24.47 -22.12
CA GLU A 6 6.58 23.32 -21.29
C GLU A 6 7.72 22.31 -21.44
N ALA A 7 8.64 22.29 -20.46
CA ALA A 7 9.72 21.33 -20.43
C ALA A 7 9.11 19.93 -20.52
N ALA A 8 9.62 19.10 -21.43
CA ALA A 8 9.08 17.76 -21.67
C ALA A 8 8.98 16.99 -20.35
N GLU A 9 7.77 16.47 -20.04
CA GLU A 9 7.52 15.71 -18.82
C GLU A 9 8.43 14.49 -18.77
N LEU A 10 9.31 14.42 -17.76
CA LEU A 10 10.15 13.25 -17.51
C LEU A 10 9.29 12.08 -17.04
N THR A 11 9.43 10.92 -17.67
CA THR A 11 8.58 9.75 -17.40
C THR A 11 9.39 8.53 -16.97
N ILE A 12 8.68 7.50 -16.49
CA ILE A 12 9.26 6.19 -16.15
C ILE A 12 9.81 5.42 -17.36
N ALA A 13 9.75 5.97 -18.57
CA ALA A 13 10.49 5.46 -19.72
C ALA A 13 12.01 5.64 -19.55
N GLU A 14 12.44 6.58 -18.70
CA GLU A 14 13.85 6.80 -18.38
C GLU A 14 14.27 6.04 -17.12
N ASP A 15 15.38 5.30 -17.22
CA ASP A 15 15.90 4.49 -16.12
C ASP A 15 16.27 5.33 -14.88
N LEU A 16 16.73 6.57 -15.09
CA LEU A 16 17.06 7.48 -13.99
C LEU A 16 15.82 7.92 -13.23
N VAL A 17 14.69 8.14 -13.90
CA VAL A 17 13.40 8.46 -13.27
C VAL A 17 12.94 7.30 -12.41
N VAL A 18 12.99 6.07 -12.93
CA VAL A 18 12.68 4.85 -12.15
C VAL A 18 13.59 4.71 -10.94
N THR A 19 14.88 5.05 -11.09
CA THR A 19 15.86 5.03 -9.99
C THR A 19 15.50 6.05 -8.91
N LYS A 20 15.13 7.29 -9.27
CA LYS A 20 14.70 8.33 -8.31
C LYS A 20 13.46 7.89 -7.53
N TYR A 21 12.45 7.31 -8.20
CA TYR A 21 11.29 6.71 -7.55
C TYR A 21 11.68 5.62 -6.55
N LYS A 22 12.55 4.67 -6.96
CA LYS A 22 13.00 3.59 -6.08
C LYS A 22 13.76 4.11 -4.86
N MET A 23 14.66 5.08 -5.05
CA MET A 23 15.41 5.68 -3.95
C MET A 23 14.48 6.39 -2.96
N GLY A 24 13.50 7.17 -3.44
CA GLY A 24 12.47 7.78 -2.58
C GLY A 24 11.64 6.72 -1.84
N GLY A 25 11.23 5.66 -2.55
CA GLY A 25 10.47 4.56 -1.96
C GLY A 25 11.24 3.77 -0.90
N ASP A 26 12.53 3.51 -1.12
CA ASP A 26 13.39 2.83 -0.16
C ASP A 26 13.60 3.65 1.12
N ILE A 27 13.76 4.97 0.99
CA ILE A 27 13.82 5.88 2.14
C ILE A 27 12.48 5.87 2.87
N ALA A 28 11.35 6.03 2.16
CA ALA A 28 10.02 6.01 2.76
C ALA A 28 9.76 4.69 3.54
N ASN A 29 10.11 3.54 2.95
CA ASN A 29 9.99 2.24 3.62
C ASN A 29 10.87 2.14 4.88
N ARG A 30 12.09 2.68 4.84
CA ARG A 30 13.01 2.65 5.99
C ARG A 30 12.52 3.54 7.12
N VAL A 31 12.11 4.76 6.81
CA VAL A 31 11.55 5.70 7.79
C VAL A 31 10.27 5.12 8.38
N LEU A 32 9.35 4.61 7.55
CA LEU A 32 8.12 3.98 8.04
C LEU A 32 8.39 2.87 9.04
N ARG A 33 9.31 1.94 8.75
CA ARG A 33 9.69 0.88 9.69
C ARG A 33 10.24 1.44 11.00
N ALA A 34 11.11 2.44 10.93
CA ALA A 34 11.68 3.06 12.12
C ALA A 34 10.62 3.79 12.99
N VAL A 35 9.59 4.39 12.37
CA VAL A 35 8.49 5.01 13.12
C VAL A 35 7.56 3.94 13.70
N VAL A 36 7.28 2.85 12.97
CA VAL A 36 6.52 1.68 13.48
C VAL A 36 7.22 1.08 14.70
N GLU A 37 8.53 0.85 14.62
CA GLU A 37 9.34 0.30 15.73
C GLU A 37 9.37 1.23 16.95
N ALA A 38 9.33 2.55 16.73
CA ALA A 38 9.30 3.54 17.81
C ALA A 38 7.89 3.74 18.41
N ALA A 39 6.83 3.33 17.73
CA ALA A 39 5.45 3.49 18.17
C ALA A 39 5.07 2.37 19.17
N ASN A 40 5.26 2.66 20.45
CA ASN A 40 4.85 1.81 21.57
C ASN A 40 3.89 2.55 22.52
N SER A 41 3.28 1.82 23.45
CA SER A 41 2.40 2.41 24.47
C SER A 41 3.18 3.43 25.31
N GLY A 42 2.64 4.64 25.43
CA GLY A 42 3.29 5.78 26.07
C GLY A 42 4.03 6.72 25.11
N ALA A 43 4.19 6.36 23.84
CA ALA A 43 4.81 7.23 22.85
C ALA A 43 3.91 8.42 22.48
N SER A 44 4.51 9.60 22.37
CA SER A 44 3.88 10.83 21.89
C SER A 44 3.72 10.79 20.37
N VAL A 45 2.52 11.08 19.87
CA VAL A 45 2.28 11.18 18.42
C VAL A 45 3.08 12.34 17.82
N LEU A 46 3.09 13.51 18.47
CA LEU A 46 3.92 14.65 18.05
C LEU A 46 5.40 14.25 17.88
N CYS A 47 6.00 13.60 18.88
CA CYS A 47 7.40 13.20 18.81
C CYS A 47 7.67 12.18 17.69
N LEU A 48 6.72 11.28 17.40
CA LEU A 48 6.85 10.33 16.31
C LEU A 48 6.77 11.02 14.93
N CYS A 49 5.89 12.02 14.76
CA CYS A 49 5.83 12.84 13.55
C CYS A 49 7.16 13.60 13.34
N GLU A 50 7.65 14.31 14.36
CA GLU A 50 8.93 15.02 14.30
C GLU A 50 10.10 14.09 13.98
N LYS A 51 10.12 12.88 14.57
CA LYS A 51 11.11 11.84 14.28
C LYS A 51 11.05 11.41 12.81
N GLY A 52 9.87 11.13 12.27
CA GLY A 52 9.70 10.70 10.88
C GLY A 52 10.22 11.75 9.89
N ASP A 53 9.82 13.01 10.08
CA ASP A 53 10.22 14.12 9.21
C ASP A 53 11.72 14.40 9.30
N ALA A 54 12.29 14.39 10.51
CA ALA A 54 13.73 14.54 10.71
C ALA A 54 14.53 13.44 9.99
N MET A 55 14.08 12.18 10.09
CA MET A 55 14.72 11.06 9.41
C MET A 55 14.62 11.17 7.88
N ILE A 56 13.49 11.63 7.32
CA ILE A 56 13.36 11.87 5.87
C ILE A 56 14.39 12.92 5.42
N MET A 57 14.50 14.04 6.14
CA MET A 57 15.45 15.10 5.80
C MET A 57 16.90 14.62 5.90
N GLU A 58 17.22 13.83 6.93
CA GLU A 58 18.55 13.24 7.10
C GLU A 58 18.91 12.28 5.97
N GLU A 59 18.01 11.35 5.63
CA GLU A 59 18.25 10.32 4.59
C GLU A 59 18.30 10.91 3.18
N THR A 60 17.41 11.86 2.86
CA THR A 60 17.44 12.55 1.57
C THR A 60 18.67 13.46 1.43
N GLY A 61 19.17 14.02 2.53
CA GLY A 61 20.45 14.74 2.56
C GLY A 61 21.68 13.86 2.26
N LYS A 62 21.58 12.53 2.39
CA LYS A 62 22.68 11.59 2.12
C LYS A 62 22.85 11.28 0.63
N ILE A 63 21.81 11.43 -0.19
CA ILE A 63 21.81 11.09 -1.63
C ILE A 63 22.02 12.32 -2.50
N PHE A 64 22.50 12.16 -3.73
CA PHE A 64 22.67 13.26 -4.72
C PHE A 64 23.37 14.53 -4.18
N LYS A 65 24.40 14.39 -3.34
CA LYS A 65 25.10 15.53 -2.70
C LYS A 65 25.85 16.44 -3.69
N LYS A 66 26.26 15.88 -4.84
CA LYS A 66 26.98 16.61 -5.88
C LYS A 66 26.06 17.52 -6.70
N GLU A 67 24.75 17.23 -6.71
CA GLU A 67 23.74 17.96 -7.46
C GLU A 67 23.03 18.94 -6.51
N LYS A 68 23.61 20.12 -6.33
CA LYS A 68 23.18 21.11 -5.32
C LYS A 68 21.77 21.64 -5.53
N GLU A 69 21.32 21.70 -6.79
CA GLU A 69 20.00 22.22 -7.17
C GLU A 69 18.89 21.16 -7.16
N MET A 70 19.22 19.87 -6.94
CA MET A 70 18.21 18.81 -6.95
C MET A 70 17.31 18.92 -5.72
N LYS A 71 16.00 19.11 -5.97
CA LYS A 71 14.97 19.15 -4.94
C LYS A 71 14.70 17.75 -4.40
N LYS A 72 14.82 17.54 -3.09
CA LYS A 72 14.56 16.26 -2.42
C LYS A 72 14.17 16.51 -0.97
N GLY A 73 13.36 15.62 -0.39
CA GLY A 73 12.89 15.78 0.98
C GLY A 73 11.50 15.19 1.18
N ILE A 74 10.74 15.83 2.05
CA ILE A 74 9.39 15.45 2.44
C ILE A 74 8.42 15.75 1.28
N ALA A 75 7.75 14.72 0.79
CA ALA A 75 6.64 14.87 -0.17
C ALA A 75 5.29 14.94 0.55
N PHE A 76 5.16 14.19 1.64
CA PHE A 76 3.98 14.18 2.51
C PHE A 76 4.48 14.05 3.96
N PRO A 77 4.08 14.97 4.86
CA PRO A 77 4.58 14.97 6.23
C PRO A 77 4.14 13.73 6.98
N THR A 78 4.96 13.30 7.95
CA THR A 78 4.64 12.16 8.80
C THR A 78 3.35 12.43 9.55
N SER A 79 2.31 11.65 9.25
CA SER A 79 1.00 11.74 9.86
C SER A 79 0.67 10.44 10.58
N ILE A 80 0.15 10.54 11.80
CA ILE A 80 -0.14 9.39 12.66
C ILE A 80 -1.57 9.47 13.18
N SER A 81 -2.48 8.73 12.56
CA SER A 81 -3.92 8.79 12.85
C SER A 81 -4.37 7.56 13.65
N VAL A 82 -4.95 7.81 14.83
CA VAL A 82 -5.30 6.76 15.81
C VAL A 82 -6.80 6.40 15.77
N ASN A 83 -7.12 5.11 15.81
CA ASN A 83 -8.47 4.55 15.86
C ASN A 83 -9.43 5.09 14.79
N ASN A 84 -10.42 5.90 15.18
CA ASN A 84 -11.44 6.48 14.31
C ASN A 84 -10.94 7.69 13.51
N CYS A 85 -9.80 8.30 13.88
CA CYS A 85 -9.19 9.35 13.09
C CYS A 85 -8.81 8.77 11.72
N VAL A 86 -9.30 9.36 10.63
CA VAL A 86 -9.17 8.79 9.29
C VAL A 86 -7.75 8.92 8.75
N CYS A 87 -7.24 10.15 8.64
CA CYS A 87 -5.94 10.45 8.05
C CYS A 87 -5.44 11.84 8.47
N HIS A 88 -4.18 12.14 8.12
CA HIS A 88 -3.57 13.48 8.15
C HIS A 88 -3.45 14.12 9.55
N PHE A 89 -3.38 13.32 10.61
CA PHE A 89 -3.10 13.85 11.93
C PHE A 89 -1.59 14.06 12.12
N SER A 90 -1.15 15.32 12.05
CA SER A 90 0.22 15.76 12.32
C SER A 90 0.14 16.98 13.24
N PRO A 91 0.05 16.78 14.57
CA PRO A 91 -0.26 17.85 15.52
C PRO A 91 0.84 18.91 15.57
N LEU A 92 0.45 20.17 15.80
CA LEU A 92 1.38 21.24 16.13
C LEU A 92 1.85 21.13 17.59
N LYS A 93 2.94 21.81 17.92
CA LYS A 93 3.44 21.91 19.31
C LYS A 93 2.45 22.55 20.29
N SER A 94 1.54 23.37 19.77
CA SER A 94 0.47 24.01 20.53
C SER A 94 -0.77 23.13 20.68
N ASP A 95 -0.91 22.09 19.87
CA ASP A 95 -2.08 21.23 19.88
C ASP A 95 -2.00 20.25 21.05
N GLN A 96 -3.16 19.73 21.46
CA GLN A 96 -3.19 18.62 22.41
C GLN A 96 -2.65 17.36 21.73
N ASP A 97 -1.52 16.88 22.22
CA ASP A 97 -0.91 15.65 21.74
C ASP A 97 -1.71 14.40 22.16
N TYR A 98 -1.53 13.31 21.40
CA TYR A 98 -2.07 12.00 21.72
C TYR A 98 -0.95 11.07 22.19
N ILE A 99 -1.12 10.49 23.38
CA ILE A 99 -0.22 9.46 23.90
C ILE A 99 -0.78 8.09 23.52
N LEU A 100 -0.01 7.33 22.73
CA LEU A 100 -0.38 6.00 22.27
C LEU A 100 -0.62 5.06 23.44
N LYS A 101 -1.63 4.20 23.32
CA LYS A 101 -2.01 3.22 24.34
C LYS A 101 -1.93 1.81 23.77
N ASP A 102 -1.73 0.85 24.66
CA ASP A 102 -1.85 -0.55 24.30
C ASP A 102 -3.20 -0.85 23.64
N GLY A 103 -3.16 -1.61 22.55
CA GLY A 103 -4.31 -1.92 21.72
C GLY A 103 -4.75 -0.83 20.75
N ASP A 104 -4.19 0.38 20.75
CA ASP A 104 -4.58 1.39 19.76
C ASP A 104 -4.31 0.93 18.33
N LEU A 105 -5.27 1.18 17.43
CA LEU A 105 -5.05 1.02 15.99
C LEU A 105 -4.39 2.29 15.46
N VAL A 106 -3.18 2.18 14.92
CA VAL A 106 -2.37 3.31 14.48
C VAL A 106 -2.14 3.24 12.98
N LYS A 107 -2.38 4.35 12.30
CA LYS A 107 -2.08 4.57 10.87
C LYS A 107 -0.91 5.54 10.75
N ILE A 108 0.21 5.10 10.20
CA ILE A 108 1.34 5.97 9.87
C ILE A 108 1.32 6.21 8.36
N ASP A 109 1.38 7.46 7.92
CA ASP A 109 1.38 7.90 6.52
C ASP A 109 2.49 8.94 6.32
N LEU A 110 3.36 8.72 5.33
CA LEU A 110 4.48 9.61 5.02
C LEU A 110 4.88 9.49 3.55
N GLY A 111 5.61 10.49 3.06
CA GLY A 111 6.02 10.57 1.66
C GLY A 111 7.39 11.21 1.49
N VAL A 112 8.16 10.66 0.55
CA VAL A 112 9.48 11.18 0.17
C VAL A 112 9.48 11.53 -1.31
N HIS A 113 10.10 12.64 -1.70
CA HIS A 113 10.38 12.91 -3.10
C HIS A 113 11.88 13.03 -3.39
N VAL A 114 12.26 12.60 -4.59
CA VAL A 114 13.58 12.85 -5.17
C VAL A 114 13.36 13.47 -6.53
N ASP A 115 13.81 14.71 -6.71
CA ASP A 115 13.64 15.51 -7.92
C ASP A 115 12.17 15.65 -8.38
N GLY A 116 11.25 15.67 -7.41
CA GLY A 116 9.81 15.76 -7.66
C GLY A 116 9.12 14.42 -7.90
N PHE A 117 9.85 13.30 -7.97
CA PHE A 117 9.26 11.96 -8.08
C PHE A 117 8.92 11.42 -6.69
N ILE A 118 7.64 11.18 -6.45
CA ILE A 118 7.07 10.96 -5.13
C ILE A 118 6.91 9.46 -4.84
N GLY A 119 7.36 9.04 -3.65
CA GLY A 119 7.09 7.74 -3.06
C GLY A 119 6.33 7.90 -1.75
N ASN A 120 5.00 7.74 -1.80
CA ASN A 120 4.13 7.75 -0.63
C ASN A 120 3.92 6.34 -0.08
N VAL A 121 3.74 6.23 1.24
CA VAL A 121 3.46 4.97 1.92
C VAL A 121 2.62 5.21 3.18
N ALA A 122 1.65 4.34 3.41
CA ALA A 122 0.92 4.31 4.67
C ALA A 122 0.68 2.87 5.14
N HIS A 123 0.67 2.69 6.45
CA HIS A 123 0.54 1.39 7.07
C HIS A 123 -0.28 1.46 8.36
N THR A 124 -1.10 0.43 8.57
CA THR A 124 -1.90 0.25 9.78
C THR A 124 -1.40 -0.94 10.58
N PHE A 125 -1.27 -0.75 11.88
CA PHE A 125 -0.96 -1.80 12.85
C PHE A 125 -1.64 -1.51 14.19
N VAL A 126 -1.44 -2.39 15.18
CA VAL A 126 -2.00 -2.25 16.52
C VAL A 126 -0.87 -2.26 17.54
N ILE A 127 -0.88 -1.31 18.47
CA ILE A 127 0.10 -1.23 19.56
C ILE A 127 -0.05 -2.46 20.46
N GLY A 128 1.08 -3.15 20.72
CA GLY A 128 1.11 -4.35 21.57
C GLY A 128 0.66 -5.65 20.88
N ALA A 129 0.38 -5.63 19.57
CA ALA A 129 0.08 -6.84 18.82
C ALA A 129 1.32 -7.73 18.67
N SER A 130 1.19 -9.01 18.98
CA SER A 130 2.25 -10.01 18.81
C SER A 130 1.67 -11.37 18.45
N LYS A 131 2.52 -12.37 18.21
CA LYS A 131 2.06 -13.74 17.94
C LYS A 131 1.36 -14.37 19.16
N GLU A 132 1.81 -13.99 20.36
CA GLU A 132 1.26 -14.40 21.65
C GLU A 132 -0.02 -13.63 21.99
N ASN A 133 -0.12 -12.37 21.54
CA ASN A 133 -1.29 -11.51 21.72
C ASN A 133 -1.83 -11.02 20.35
N PRO A 134 -2.47 -11.91 19.56
CA PRO A 134 -2.99 -11.56 18.26
C PRO A 134 -4.18 -10.61 18.37
N VAL A 135 -4.34 -9.75 17.38
CA VAL A 135 -5.49 -8.84 17.26
C VAL A 135 -6.72 -9.64 16.83
N LEU A 136 -7.83 -9.44 17.52
CA LEU A 136 -9.11 -10.09 17.29
C LEU A 136 -10.23 -9.06 16.99
N GLY A 137 -11.39 -9.56 16.58
CA GLY A 137 -12.62 -8.79 16.43
C GLY A 137 -12.53 -7.68 15.38
N ARG A 138 -13.27 -6.58 15.58
CA ARG A 138 -13.44 -5.51 14.57
C ARG A 138 -12.14 -4.88 14.08
N LYS A 139 -11.10 -4.79 14.93
CA LYS A 139 -9.77 -4.30 14.51
C LYS A 139 -9.12 -5.26 13.52
N ALA A 140 -9.18 -6.57 13.79
CA ALA A 140 -8.65 -7.58 12.87
C ALA A 140 -9.45 -7.60 11.56
N ASP A 141 -10.78 -7.50 11.64
CA ASP A 141 -11.66 -7.47 10.46
C ASP A 141 -11.30 -6.32 9.53
N VAL A 142 -11.26 -5.08 10.05
CA VAL A 142 -11.03 -3.89 9.22
C VAL A 142 -9.60 -3.84 8.67
N ILE A 143 -8.61 -4.32 9.45
CA ILE A 143 -7.22 -4.39 8.99
C ILE A 143 -7.07 -5.43 7.87
N LYS A 144 -7.64 -6.63 8.02
CA LYS A 144 -7.60 -7.65 6.96
C LYS A 144 -8.35 -7.20 5.72
N ALA A 145 -9.54 -6.60 5.88
CA ALA A 145 -10.30 -6.04 4.77
C ALA A 145 -9.47 -5.01 3.99
N ALA A 146 -8.90 -4.02 4.68
CA ALA A 146 -8.09 -2.98 4.05
C ALA A 146 -6.83 -3.52 3.38
N HIS A 147 -6.16 -4.52 3.99
CA HIS A 147 -4.99 -5.16 3.39
C HIS A 147 -5.35 -5.95 2.12
N LEU A 148 -6.45 -6.70 2.15
CA LEU A 148 -6.93 -7.43 0.96
C LEU A 148 -7.37 -6.47 -0.15
N CYS A 149 -7.98 -5.33 0.19
CA CYS A 149 -8.24 -4.25 -0.75
C CYS A 149 -6.93 -3.74 -1.39
N ALA A 150 -5.86 -3.53 -0.61
CA ALA A 150 -4.55 -3.14 -1.14
C ALA A 150 -3.97 -4.19 -2.10
N GLU A 151 -4.07 -5.47 -1.76
CA GLU A 151 -3.61 -6.57 -2.61
C GLU A 151 -4.44 -6.74 -3.89
N ALA A 152 -5.76 -6.48 -3.84
CA ALA A 152 -6.61 -6.43 -5.02
C ALA A 152 -6.24 -5.26 -5.94
N ALA A 153 -6.03 -4.06 -5.38
CA ALA A 153 -5.58 -2.90 -6.14
C ALA A 153 -4.26 -3.15 -6.86
N LEU A 154 -3.28 -3.77 -6.18
CA LEU A 154 -1.99 -4.12 -6.78
C LEU A 154 -2.12 -5.01 -8.03
N ARG A 155 -3.19 -5.83 -8.12
CA ARG A 155 -3.43 -6.75 -9.24
C ARG A 155 -4.34 -6.17 -10.33
N LEU A 156 -5.22 -5.24 -9.95
CA LEU A 156 -6.21 -4.62 -10.85
C LEU A 156 -5.70 -3.32 -11.48
N VAL A 157 -4.80 -2.58 -10.81
CA VAL A 157 -4.20 -1.36 -11.36
C VAL A 157 -3.11 -1.75 -12.37
N LYS A 158 -3.53 -1.91 -13.62
CA LYS A 158 -2.66 -2.26 -14.76
C LYS A 158 -3.22 -1.67 -16.07
N PRO A 159 -2.38 -1.51 -17.10
CA PRO A 159 -2.87 -1.05 -18.41
C PRO A 159 -3.99 -1.94 -18.95
N GLY A 160 -5.05 -1.31 -19.47
CA GLY A 160 -6.24 -1.96 -20.01
C GLY A 160 -7.42 -2.11 -19.03
N ASN A 161 -7.20 -1.92 -17.73
CA ASN A 161 -8.27 -1.91 -16.74
C ASN A 161 -8.84 -0.50 -16.52
N GLN A 162 -10.07 -0.43 -16.00
CA GLN A 162 -10.73 0.79 -15.55
C GLN A 162 -10.65 0.94 -14.01
N ASN A 163 -10.75 2.18 -13.53
CA ASN A 163 -10.77 2.48 -12.09
C ASN A 163 -11.99 1.86 -11.38
N THR A 164 -13.14 1.81 -12.04
CA THR A 164 -14.40 1.19 -11.54
C THR A 164 -14.19 -0.26 -11.08
N GLN A 165 -13.39 -1.04 -11.80
CA GLN A 165 -13.09 -2.43 -11.44
C GLN A 165 -12.37 -2.54 -10.08
N VAL A 166 -11.54 -1.55 -9.75
CA VAL A 166 -10.85 -1.48 -8.44
C VAL A 166 -11.85 -1.11 -7.35
N THR A 167 -12.69 -0.10 -7.61
CA THR A 167 -13.74 0.35 -6.68
C THR A 167 -14.74 -0.76 -6.34
N GLU A 168 -15.22 -1.49 -7.34
CA GLU A 168 -16.15 -2.61 -7.16
C GLU A 168 -15.52 -3.75 -6.35
N ALA A 169 -14.25 -4.09 -6.64
CA ALA A 169 -13.52 -5.10 -5.89
C ALA A 169 -13.34 -4.70 -4.42
N TRP A 170 -13.00 -3.44 -4.15
CA TRP A 170 -12.89 -2.91 -2.78
C TRP A 170 -14.21 -3.01 -2.00
N ASN A 171 -15.33 -2.64 -2.62
CA ASN A 171 -16.65 -2.76 -1.98
C ASN A 171 -16.97 -4.22 -1.63
N LYS A 172 -16.81 -5.16 -2.56
CA LYS A 172 -17.05 -6.58 -2.31
C LYS A 172 -16.15 -7.16 -1.22
N ILE A 173 -14.87 -6.82 -1.23
CA ILE A 173 -13.91 -7.27 -0.21
C ILE A 173 -14.31 -6.71 1.15
N ALA A 174 -14.49 -5.39 1.26
CA ALA A 174 -14.83 -4.75 2.53
C ALA A 174 -16.14 -5.30 3.12
N HIS A 175 -17.20 -5.44 2.31
CA HIS A 175 -18.47 -6.00 2.77
C HIS A 175 -18.38 -7.46 3.23
N SER A 176 -17.43 -8.24 2.70
CA SER A 176 -17.17 -9.61 3.19
C SER A 176 -16.69 -9.64 4.64
N PHE A 177 -16.16 -8.53 5.16
CA PHE A 177 -15.73 -8.34 6.55
C PHE A 177 -16.70 -7.44 7.35
N HIS A 178 -17.88 -7.15 6.80
CA HIS A 178 -18.82 -6.17 7.36
C HIS A 178 -18.17 -4.79 7.56
N CYS A 179 -17.28 -4.40 6.66
CA CYS A 179 -16.64 -3.08 6.62
C CYS A 179 -17.11 -2.31 5.38
N THR A 180 -16.96 -1.00 5.41
CA THR A 180 -17.32 -0.12 4.29
C THR A 180 -16.11 0.77 3.95
N PRO A 181 -15.68 0.85 2.69
CA PRO A 181 -14.65 1.80 2.29
C PRO A 181 -15.12 3.24 2.56
N ILE A 182 -14.20 4.11 3.00
CA ILE A 182 -14.55 5.51 3.25
C ILE A 182 -14.87 6.18 1.93
N GLU A 183 -15.95 6.95 1.92
CA GLU A 183 -16.41 7.66 0.75
C GLU A 183 -15.46 8.75 0.28
N GLY A 184 -15.43 8.94 -1.04
CA GLY A 184 -14.84 10.11 -1.68
C GLY A 184 -13.32 10.13 -1.64
N MET A 185 -12.70 9.12 -1.05
CA MET A 185 -11.25 9.00 -0.99
C MET A 185 -10.68 8.65 -2.35
N LEU A 186 -9.65 9.40 -2.72
CA LEU A 186 -9.00 9.32 -4.02
C LEU A 186 -7.62 8.66 -3.89
N SER A 187 -7.34 7.72 -4.78
CA SER A 187 -5.98 7.28 -5.08
C SER A 187 -5.51 8.02 -6.33
N HIS A 188 -4.45 8.80 -6.22
CA HIS A 188 -4.01 9.74 -7.27
C HIS A 188 -2.95 9.15 -8.22
N GLN A 189 -2.98 9.63 -9.45
CA GLN A 189 -1.82 9.56 -10.34
C GLN A 189 -0.73 10.51 -9.85
N LEU A 190 0.52 10.03 -9.84
CA LEU A 190 1.69 10.85 -9.53
C LEU A 190 2.44 11.20 -10.82
N LYS A 191 2.92 12.45 -10.91
CA LYS A 191 3.88 12.90 -11.91
C LYS A 191 5.04 13.64 -11.23
N GLN A 192 6.02 14.09 -11.99
CA GLN A 192 7.07 14.94 -11.43
C GLN A 192 6.44 16.23 -10.87
N HIS A 193 6.65 16.50 -9.58
CA HIS A 193 6.10 17.66 -8.86
C HIS A 193 4.57 17.73 -8.74
N VAL A 194 3.85 16.67 -9.13
CA VAL A 194 2.38 16.60 -9.03
C VAL A 194 2.00 15.38 -8.19
N ILE A 195 1.48 15.63 -6.99
CA ILE A 195 1.07 14.59 -6.04
C ILE A 195 -0.39 14.12 -6.26
N ASP A 196 -1.18 14.92 -6.96
CA ASP A 196 -2.63 14.84 -7.08
C ASP A 196 -3.08 14.95 -8.54
N GLY A 197 -2.45 14.16 -9.42
CA GLY A 197 -2.82 14.12 -10.83
C GLY A 197 -4.29 13.76 -11.05
N GLU A 198 -4.88 14.29 -12.13
CA GLU A 198 -6.32 14.23 -12.43
C GLU A 198 -6.88 12.80 -12.52
N LYS A 199 -6.06 11.83 -12.94
CA LYS A 199 -6.50 10.44 -13.05
C LYS A 199 -6.51 9.79 -11.67
N THR A 200 -7.72 9.53 -11.18
CA THR A 200 -7.93 9.01 -9.84
C THR A 200 -8.76 7.72 -9.81
N ILE A 201 -8.62 6.98 -8.72
CA ILE A 201 -9.52 5.88 -8.33
C ILE A 201 -10.29 6.36 -7.10
N ILE A 202 -11.61 6.41 -7.21
CA ILE A 202 -12.51 6.85 -6.12
C ILE A 202 -13.03 5.66 -5.32
N GLN A 203 -13.10 5.81 -4.00
CA GLN A 203 -13.71 4.84 -3.09
C GLN A 203 -15.15 5.24 -2.76
N ASN A 204 -16.06 4.26 -2.80
CA ASN A 204 -17.43 4.31 -2.26
C ASN A 204 -18.14 5.69 -2.32
N PRO A 205 -18.65 6.17 -3.47
CA PRO A 205 -19.15 7.55 -3.62
C PRO A 205 -20.50 7.90 -2.92
N SER A 206 -20.79 7.46 -1.66
CA SER A 206 -21.98 7.86 -0.86
C SER A 206 -21.83 7.83 0.70
N ASP A 207 -22.58 8.67 1.44
CA ASP A 207 -22.38 9.12 2.86
C ASP A 207 -22.66 8.14 4.03
N GLN A 208 -21.70 8.02 4.97
CA GLN A 208 -21.85 8.07 6.45
C GLN A 208 -20.55 7.72 7.23
N GLN A 209 -20.26 8.45 8.32
CA GLN A 209 -19.25 8.09 9.35
C GLN A 209 -19.78 8.30 10.78
N LYS A 210 -19.35 7.46 11.73
CA LYS A 210 -19.81 7.49 13.14
C LYS A 210 -18.64 7.38 14.13
N ALA A 211 -18.78 7.99 15.30
CA ALA A 211 -17.84 7.84 16.41
C ALA A 211 -17.88 6.40 16.99
N GLY A 212 -16.72 5.89 17.42
CA GLY A 212 -16.59 4.52 17.96
C GLY A 212 -16.13 3.45 16.96
N GLU A 213 -15.92 3.85 15.70
CA GLU A 213 -15.45 2.96 14.62
C GLU A 213 -13.93 2.86 14.53
N PHE A 214 -13.44 1.82 13.85
CA PHE A 214 -12.02 1.66 13.53
C PHE A 214 -11.78 1.86 12.04
N VAL A 215 -10.77 2.65 11.69
CA VAL A 215 -10.37 2.89 10.29
C VAL A 215 -8.97 2.36 10.06
N ALA A 216 -8.81 1.47 9.08
CA ALA A 216 -7.52 0.98 8.60
C ALA A 216 -7.17 1.57 7.23
N GLN A 217 -5.91 1.89 7.03
CA GLN A 217 -5.34 2.49 5.82
C GLN A 217 -4.06 1.75 5.39
N PHE A 218 -4.01 1.36 4.12
CA PHE A 218 -2.78 0.91 3.45
C PHE A 218 -2.60 1.75 2.18
N LYS A 219 -1.46 2.43 2.06
CA LYS A 219 -1.10 3.23 0.88
C LYS A 219 0.26 2.74 0.37
N PHE A 220 0.36 2.57 -0.93
CA PHE A 220 1.62 2.21 -1.59
C PHE A 220 1.72 2.91 -2.93
N THR A 221 2.95 3.12 -3.38
CA THR A 221 3.26 3.66 -4.70
C THR A 221 3.63 2.52 -5.64
N VAL A 222 3.07 2.54 -6.85
CA VAL A 222 3.27 1.52 -7.88
C VAL A 222 3.61 2.16 -9.22
N LEU A 223 4.62 1.62 -9.90
CA LEU A 223 5.00 2.02 -11.25
C LEU A 223 4.42 1.03 -12.26
N LEU A 224 3.77 1.52 -13.30
CA LEU A 224 3.22 0.68 -14.37
C LEU A 224 4.26 0.43 -15.46
N MET A 225 5.11 -0.57 -15.22
CA MET A 225 6.17 -0.95 -16.16
C MET A 225 5.61 -1.84 -17.29
N PRO A 226 6.30 -1.98 -18.43
CA PRO A 226 5.88 -2.89 -19.51
C PRO A 226 5.69 -4.35 -19.07
N ASN A 227 6.45 -4.78 -18.05
CA ASN A 227 6.38 -6.12 -17.47
C ASN A 227 5.31 -6.26 -16.37
N GLY A 228 4.55 -5.20 -16.07
CA GLY A 228 3.46 -5.17 -15.09
C GLY A 228 3.68 -4.16 -13.96
N PRO A 229 2.74 -4.09 -13.01
CA PRO A 229 2.84 -3.19 -11.86
C PRO A 229 4.05 -3.55 -10.99
N MET A 230 4.86 -2.55 -10.65
CA MET A 230 6.04 -2.65 -9.79
C MET A 230 5.82 -1.79 -8.55
N ARG A 231 5.51 -2.44 -7.43
CA ARG A 231 5.38 -1.76 -6.13
C ARG A 231 6.75 -1.31 -5.64
N ILE A 232 6.87 -0.04 -5.26
CA ILE A 232 8.14 0.56 -4.76
C ILE A 232 8.08 0.89 -3.26
N THR A 233 6.88 1.07 -2.70
CA THR A 233 6.69 1.23 -1.25
C THR A 233 5.75 0.17 -0.68
N SER A 234 5.98 -0.24 0.58
CA SER A 234 5.13 -1.19 1.29
C SER A 234 5.37 -1.14 2.79
N GLY A 235 4.29 -1.14 3.57
CA GLY A 235 4.37 -1.30 5.03
C GLY A 235 4.74 -2.73 5.46
N PRO A 236 5.30 -2.90 6.67
CA PRO A 236 5.69 -4.20 7.24
C PRO A 236 4.47 -4.97 7.78
N PHE A 237 3.57 -5.41 6.90
CA PHE A 237 2.36 -6.12 7.34
C PHE A 237 2.63 -7.61 7.61
N GLU A 238 2.19 -8.08 8.79
CA GLU A 238 2.24 -9.48 9.21
C GLU A 238 0.81 -10.03 9.35
N PRO A 239 0.26 -10.71 8.33
CA PRO A 239 -1.13 -11.17 8.33
C PRO A 239 -1.48 -12.11 9.50
N GLU A 240 -0.50 -12.87 9.99
CA GLU A 240 -0.66 -13.85 11.08
C GLU A 240 -1.08 -13.21 12.41
N LEU A 241 -0.80 -11.91 12.60
CA LEU A 241 -1.14 -11.18 13.82
C LEU A 241 -2.63 -10.84 13.91
N TYR A 242 -3.40 -10.99 12.82
CA TYR A 242 -4.79 -10.57 12.74
C TYR A 242 -5.70 -11.76 12.50
N LYS A 243 -6.52 -12.11 13.49
CA LYS A 243 -7.49 -13.21 13.38
C LYS A 243 -8.90 -12.63 13.26
N SER A 244 -9.53 -12.94 12.13
CA SER A 244 -10.90 -12.55 11.81
C SER A 244 -11.67 -13.80 11.45
N ASP A 245 -12.91 -13.87 11.91
CA ASP A 245 -13.86 -14.94 11.58
C ASP A 245 -14.44 -14.76 10.17
N PHE A 246 -14.18 -13.61 9.54
CA PHE A 246 -14.61 -13.29 8.20
C PHE A 246 -13.50 -13.52 7.17
N GLU A 247 -13.92 -13.84 5.95
CA GLU A 247 -13.07 -13.95 4.78
C GLU A 247 -13.85 -13.52 3.53
N VAL A 248 -13.12 -13.17 2.47
CA VAL A 248 -13.71 -12.88 1.16
C VAL A 248 -14.45 -14.12 0.68
N GLN A 249 -15.75 -14.03 0.36
CA GLN A 249 -16.55 -15.18 -0.08
C GLN A 249 -16.62 -15.33 -1.61
N ASP A 250 -16.49 -14.23 -2.34
CA ASP A 250 -16.56 -14.19 -3.81
C ASP A 250 -15.41 -15.00 -4.44
N GLY A 251 -15.75 -16.01 -5.24
CA GLY A 251 -14.80 -16.96 -5.82
C GLY A 251 -13.82 -16.33 -6.81
N GLU A 252 -14.26 -15.34 -7.59
CA GLU A 252 -13.40 -14.62 -8.53
C GLU A 252 -12.37 -13.77 -7.78
N LEU A 253 -12.80 -13.11 -6.70
CA LEU A 253 -11.91 -12.33 -5.84
C LEU A 253 -10.93 -13.21 -5.07
N LYS A 254 -11.35 -14.39 -4.58
CA LYS A 254 -10.43 -15.39 -4.01
C LYS A 254 -9.35 -15.76 -5.02
N ALA A 255 -9.73 -16.09 -6.25
CA ALA A 255 -8.80 -16.44 -7.32
C ALA A 255 -7.85 -15.27 -7.67
N LEU A 256 -8.37 -14.05 -7.74
CA LEU A 256 -7.58 -12.85 -7.96
C LEU A 256 -6.53 -12.67 -6.85
N LEU A 257 -6.93 -12.72 -5.58
CA LEU A 257 -6.04 -12.52 -4.43
C LEU A 257 -4.95 -13.60 -4.34
N GLN A 258 -5.27 -14.84 -4.69
CA GLN A 258 -4.31 -15.96 -4.76
C GLN A 258 -3.36 -15.86 -5.98
N SER A 259 -3.76 -15.13 -7.02
CA SER A 259 -2.91 -14.91 -8.19
C SER A 259 -1.67 -14.09 -7.82
N SER A 260 -0.58 -14.25 -8.59
CA SER A 260 0.63 -13.45 -8.36
C SER A 260 0.45 -12.03 -8.89
N ALA A 261 0.91 -11.02 -8.16
CA ALA A 261 0.93 -9.63 -8.62
C ALA A 261 1.87 -9.37 -9.82
N SER A 262 2.97 -10.14 -9.97
CA SER A 262 3.93 -9.95 -11.06
C SER A 262 3.62 -10.84 -12.27
N ARG A 263 3.60 -10.23 -13.46
CA ARG A 263 3.39 -10.92 -14.75
C ARG A 263 4.46 -11.98 -15.04
N LYS A 264 5.71 -11.78 -14.60
CA LYS A 264 6.81 -12.75 -14.75
C LYS A 264 6.58 -14.00 -13.89
N THR A 265 6.08 -13.80 -12.67
CA THR A 265 5.73 -14.89 -11.74
C THR A 265 4.44 -15.59 -12.18
N GLN A 266 3.46 -14.87 -12.72
CA GLN A 266 2.28 -15.46 -13.36
C GLN A 266 2.66 -16.34 -14.55
N LYS A 267 3.53 -15.87 -15.47
CA LYS A 267 4.02 -16.68 -16.60
C LYS A 267 4.80 -17.92 -16.14
N LYS A 268 5.63 -17.82 -15.11
CA LYS A 268 6.33 -18.99 -14.52
C LYS A 268 5.34 -19.99 -13.89
N LYS A 269 4.35 -19.52 -13.12
CA LYS A 269 3.30 -20.38 -12.54
C LYS A 269 2.43 -21.03 -13.62
N LYS A 270 2.02 -20.29 -14.66
CA LYS A 270 1.24 -20.83 -15.80
C LYS A 270 2.03 -21.87 -16.59
N LYS A 271 3.33 -21.65 -16.83
CA LYS A 271 4.21 -22.63 -17.48
C LYS A 271 4.43 -23.88 -16.62
N LYS A 272 4.49 -23.73 -15.29
CA LYS A 272 4.57 -24.87 -14.34
C LYS A 272 3.25 -25.66 -14.27
N ALA A 273 2.10 -24.96 -14.27
CA ALA A 273 0.79 -25.60 -14.30
C ALA A 273 0.53 -26.36 -15.62
N SER A 274 0.93 -25.79 -16.77
CA SER A 274 0.87 -26.47 -18.07
C SER A 274 1.69 -27.76 -18.09
N LYS A 275 2.94 -27.71 -17.58
CA LYS A 275 3.80 -28.90 -17.49
C LYS A 275 3.27 -29.98 -16.53
N ASN A 276 2.64 -29.57 -15.43
CA ASN A 276 2.02 -30.53 -14.51
C ASN A 276 0.75 -31.15 -15.09
N ALA A 277 -0.04 -30.38 -15.86
CA ALA A 277 -1.21 -30.90 -16.55
C ALA A 277 -0.82 -31.87 -17.68
N GLU A 278 0.21 -31.54 -18.47
CA GLU A 278 0.79 -32.43 -19.49
C GLU A 278 1.36 -33.73 -18.87
N ASN A 279 2.00 -33.66 -17.70
CA ASN A 279 2.48 -34.85 -16.99
C ASN A 279 1.38 -35.70 -16.35
N ALA A 280 0.23 -35.11 -16.01
CA ALA A 280 -0.92 -35.88 -15.51
C ALA A 280 -1.62 -36.64 -16.65
N THR A 281 -1.70 -36.05 -17.84
CA THR A 281 -2.29 -36.71 -19.02
C THR A 281 -1.40 -37.82 -19.58
N THR A 282 -0.07 -37.74 -19.41
CA THR A 282 0.85 -38.82 -19.78
C THR A 282 0.98 -39.91 -18.71
N GLY A 283 0.58 -39.63 -17.46
CA GLY A 283 0.51 -40.63 -16.38
C GLY A 283 -0.72 -41.53 -16.48
N GLU A 284 -1.90 -40.97 -16.80
CA GLU A 284 -3.14 -41.75 -16.98
C GLU A 284 -3.10 -42.65 -18.23
N THR A 285 -2.32 -42.30 -19.27
CA THR A 285 -2.16 -43.16 -20.46
C THR A 285 -1.17 -44.31 -20.29
N ALA A 286 -0.43 -44.36 -19.17
CA ALA A 286 0.49 -45.46 -18.87
C ALA A 286 -0.15 -46.57 -18.00
N GLU A 287 -1.17 -46.25 -17.19
CA GLU A 287 -1.85 -47.25 -16.33
C GLU A 287 -2.96 -48.03 -17.05
N GLU A 288 -3.48 -47.57 -18.19
CA GLU A 288 -4.50 -48.31 -18.97
C GLU A 288 -3.94 -49.37 -19.94
N ASN A 289 -2.61 -49.52 -20.07
CA ASN A 289 -1.99 -50.46 -21.03
C ASN A 289 -1.34 -51.72 -20.39
N GLU A 290 -1.49 -51.97 -19.09
CA GLU A 290 -0.99 -53.20 -18.43
C GLU A 290 -2.09 -54.17 -17.95
N ALA A 291 -3.36 -53.97 -18.36
CA ALA A 291 -4.44 -54.90 -18.10
C ALA A 291 -5.13 -55.34 -19.40
N GLY A 292 -4.46 -56.16 -20.21
CA GLY A 292 -5.07 -56.72 -21.42
C GLY A 292 -4.13 -57.61 -22.24
N ASP A 293 -4.22 -58.91 -21.94
CA ASP A 293 -3.70 -60.11 -22.65
C ASP A 293 -2.22 -60.53 -22.40
#